data_AF-A0A966T2V5-F1
#
_entry.id   AF-A0A966T2V5-F1
#
_cell.length_a   1.000
_cell.length_b   1.000
_cell.length_c   1.000
_cell.angle_alpha   90.00
_cell.angle_beta   90.00
_cell.angle_gamma   90.00
#
_symmetry.space_group_name_H-M   'P 1'
#
loop_
_entity.id
_entity.type
_entity.pdbx_description
1 polymer ?
#
loop_
_entity_poly.entity_id
_entity_poly.type
_entity_poly.pdbx_seq_one_letter_code
_entity_poly.pdbx_strand_id
1 'polypeptide(L)'
;MTVTLDVVPRLNIAFHQNGVPVLGAIELRNTSAMDISDLTVTVTSDPSFLTVTPFPIDRLRAGEARTIPSVVATLDPGIFLRLTEAMRASVTCTVTILGQEIGRAVAPCELMAPAEWTGMRHSPELLAAFVCPNDPAVDVILRNAAEKLRTARRDPALAGYGPGGRARVLECAEALWGALWDEQIAYALPPASFEREGQKIRLPAMVVGNKVGTCLDLTLLYAACLEQMGFHPLVVLLEGHALVGVWLEPTDIVTTTVDEPQLLRKRIALDELRLIETTMLAVRSTDHAPVTFLEATVQGGSSVRVDAPQGFEVALDIHRARTRCIRPLSLAGPSVA
;
A
#
# COMPACT_ATOMS: atom_id res chain seq x y z
N MET A 1 -23.00 29.34 13.88
CA MET A 1 -22.45 28.68 12.67
C MET A 1 -22.15 27.24 13.03
N THR A 2 -22.49 26.28 12.19
CA THR A 2 -22.02 24.90 12.31
C THR A 2 -20.97 24.64 11.25
N VAL A 3 -19.90 23.94 11.62
CA VAL A 3 -18.79 23.57 10.74
C VAL A 3 -18.67 22.05 10.79
N THR A 4 -18.57 21.40 9.64
CA THR A 4 -18.15 20.01 9.51
C THR A 4 -16.84 19.95 8.74
N LEU A 5 -15.98 19.02 9.13
CA LEU A 5 -14.66 18.84 8.58
C LEU A 5 -14.43 17.34 8.40
N ASP A 6 -14.18 16.94 7.16
CA ASP A 6 -13.80 15.57 6.84
C ASP A 6 -12.28 15.45 6.69
N VAL A 7 -11.69 14.47 7.37
CA VAL A 7 -10.25 14.22 7.42
C VAL A 7 -10.01 12.73 7.34
N VAL A 8 -9.01 12.33 6.56
CA VAL A 8 -8.56 10.94 6.53
C VAL A 8 -8.16 10.52 7.96
N PRO A 9 -8.79 9.48 8.54
CA PRO A 9 -8.57 9.12 9.94
C PRO A 9 -7.15 8.67 10.24
N ARG A 10 -6.46 8.04 9.28
CA ARG A 10 -5.10 7.50 9.42
C ARG A 10 -4.29 7.79 8.17
N LEU A 11 -3.15 8.44 8.33
CA LEU A 11 -2.31 8.86 7.21
C LEU A 11 -0.82 8.70 7.53
N ASN A 12 -0.01 8.54 6.48
CA ASN A 12 1.43 8.34 6.57
C ASN A 12 2.16 9.08 5.44
N ILE A 13 3.47 8.86 5.33
CA ILE A 13 4.30 9.47 4.28
C ILE A 13 3.86 9.08 2.85
N ALA A 14 3.20 7.93 2.63
CA ALA A 14 2.70 7.52 1.33
C ALA A 14 1.61 8.47 0.80
N PHE A 15 0.79 9.07 1.69
CA PHE A 15 -0.20 10.07 1.31
C PHE A 15 0.48 11.33 0.74
N HIS A 16 1.48 11.85 1.46
CA HIS A 16 2.27 12.99 1.00
C HIS A 16 2.98 12.69 -0.33
N GLN A 17 3.71 11.58 -0.41
CA GLN A 17 4.54 11.25 -1.57
C GLN A 17 3.71 11.04 -2.85
N ASN A 18 2.52 10.47 -2.71
CA ASN A 18 1.64 10.15 -3.84
C ASN A 18 0.54 11.19 -4.07
N GLY A 19 0.58 12.32 -3.36
CA GLY A 19 -0.38 13.41 -3.54
C GLY A 19 -1.82 13.04 -3.23
N VAL A 20 -2.05 12.10 -2.30
CA VAL A 20 -3.39 11.70 -1.89
C VAL A 20 -3.97 12.76 -0.95
N PRO A 21 -5.14 13.36 -1.28
CA PRO A 21 -5.78 14.36 -0.42
C PRO A 21 -6.09 13.81 0.98
N VAL A 22 -5.78 14.59 2.01
CA VAL A 22 -6.04 14.22 3.41
C VAL A 22 -7.22 14.97 4.03
N LEU A 23 -7.65 16.06 3.41
CA LEU A 23 -8.84 16.81 3.77
C LEU A 23 -9.93 16.51 2.73
N GLY A 24 -11.10 16.09 3.21
CA GLY A 24 -12.30 15.98 2.41
C GLY A 24 -13.02 17.32 2.29
N ALA A 25 -14.34 17.27 2.22
CA ALA A 25 -15.15 18.47 2.16
C ALA A 25 -15.22 19.19 3.52
N ILE A 26 -15.23 20.53 3.48
CA ILE A 26 -15.63 21.36 4.63
C ILE A 26 -17.04 21.86 4.37
N GLU A 27 -17.98 21.62 5.28
CA GLU A 27 -19.32 22.20 5.17
C GLU A 27 -19.56 23.24 6.25
N LEU A 28 -20.12 24.36 5.80
CA LEU A 28 -20.44 25.49 6.65
C LEU A 28 -21.93 25.72 6.60
N ARG A 29 -22.57 25.79 7.77
CA ARG A 29 -24.00 26.11 7.88
C ARG A 29 -24.22 27.35 8.73
N ASN A 30 -24.81 28.37 8.11
CA ASN A 30 -25.32 29.53 8.83
C ASN A 30 -26.62 29.14 9.53
N THR A 31 -26.56 29.01 10.86
CA THR A 31 -27.71 28.66 11.71
C THR A 31 -28.47 29.87 12.24
N SER A 32 -28.06 31.09 11.86
CA SER A 32 -28.71 32.34 12.29
C SER A 32 -29.80 32.79 11.31
N ALA A 33 -30.63 33.73 11.78
CA ALA A 33 -31.67 34.36 10.96
C ALA A 33 -31.14 35.52 10.10
N MET A 34 -29.84 35.82 10.14
CA MET A 34 -29.21 36.92 9.42
C MET A 34 -28.13 36.42 8.46
N ASP A 35 -27.90 37.17 7.40
CA ASP A 35 -26.76 36.95 6.52
C ASP A 35 -25.45 37.24 7.28
N ILE A 36 -24.44 36.41 7.06
CA ILE A 36 -23.10 36.59 7.61
C ILE A 36 -22.16 36.89 6.45
N SER A 37 -21.33 37.93 6.57
CA SER A 37 -20.38 38.34 5.52
C SER A 37 -18.96 38.40 6.06
N ASP A 38 -17.98 38.47 5.14
CA ASP A 38 -16.56 38.66 5.43
C ASP A 38 -15.97 37.57 6.36
N LEU A 39 -16.31 36.31 6.09
CA LEU A 39 -15.79 35.19 6.85
C LEU A 39 -14.40 34.79 6.35
N THR A 40 -13.53 34.36 7.27
CA THR A 40 -12.26 33.70 6.93
C THR A 40 -12.27 32.28 7.50
N VAL A 41 -11.98 31.30 6.65
CA VAL A 41 -11.81 29.90 7.04
C VAL A 41 -10.33 29.60 7.18
N THR A 42 -9.94 29.08 8.33
CA THR A 42 -8.57 28.67 8.64
C THR A 42 -8.57 27.20 9.06
N VAL A 43 -7.63 26.42 8.53
CA VAL A 43 -7.44 25.02 8.90
C VAL A 43 -6.04 24.85 9.47
N THR A 44 -5.94 24.29 10.67
CA THR A 44 -4.68 24.02 11.38
C THR A 44 -4.67 22.59 11.90
N SER A 45 -3.49 22.11 12.31
CA SER A 45 -3.36 20.79 12.95
C SER A 45 -2.52 20.84 14.21
N ASP A 46 -2.79 19.91 15.12
CA ASP A 46 -1.99 19.64 16.30
C ASP A 46 -1.63 18.13 16.38
N PRO A 47 -0.33 17.75 16.34
CA PRO A 47 0.82 18.62 16.07
C PRO A 47 0.76 19.26 14.68
N SER A 48 1.61 20.25 14.42
CA SER A 48 1.63 20.96 13.13
C SER A 48 2.20 20.08 12.02
N PHE A 49 1.34 19.29 11.36
CA PHE A 49 1.69 18.37 10.26
C PHE A 49 1.13 18.79 8.91
N LEU A 50 0.17 19.73 8.87
CA LEU A 50 -0.39 20.26 7.62
C LEU A 50 -0.45 21.79 7.63
N THR A 51 -0.45 22.36 6.43
CA THR A 51 -0.68 23.79 6.20
C THR A 51 -1.73 23.95 5.12
N VAL A 52 -2.70 24.82 5.37
CA VAL A 52 -3.74 25.23 4.42
C VAL A 52 -3.72 26.75 4.35
N THR A 53 -3.70 27.31 3.14
CA THR A 53 -3.85 28.75 2.96
C THR A 53 -5.23 29.19 3.40
N PRO A 54 -5.37 30.12 4.37
CA PRO A 54 -6.68 30.64 4.76
C PRO A 54 -7.41 31.22 3.55
N PHE A 55 -8.72 30.99 3.47
CA PHE A 55 -9.51 31.46 2.34
C PHE A 55 -10.78 32.19 2.81
N PRO A 56 -11.18 33.26 2.10
CA PRO A 56 -12.34 34.06 2.46
C PRO A 56 -13.64 33.42 1.95
N ILE A 57 -14.75 33.77 2.62
CA ILE A 57 -16.10 33.54 2.15
C ILE A 57 -16.87 34.85 2.27
N ASP A 58 -17.20 35.43 1.12
CA ASP A 58 -17.79 36.78 1.05
C ASP A 58 -19.10 36.88 1.83
N ARG A 59 -19.99 35.89 1.66
CA ARG A 59 -21.31 35.87 2.31
C ARG A 59 -21.90 34.47 2.40
N LEU A 60 -22.54 34.16 3.53
CA LEU A 60 -23.44 33.03 3.76
C LEU A 60 -24.82 33.54 4.18
N ARG A 61 -25.86 33.24 3.38
CA ARG A 61 -27.23 33.67 3.67
C ARG A 61 -27.78 33.01 4.93
N ALA A 62 -28.77 33.64 5.56
CA ALA A 62 -29.52 33.03 6.65
C ALA A 62 -29.99 31.60 6.29
N GLY A 63 -29.65 30.60 7.10
CA GLY A 63 -30.00 29.20 6.87
C GLY A 63 -29.20 28.45 5.79
N GLU A 64 -28.31 29.12 5.05
CA GLU A 64 -27.52 28.51 3.96
C GLU A 64 -26.54 27.45 4.49
N ALA A 65 -26.42 26.35 3.76
CA ALA A 65 -25.32 25.40 3.88
C ALA A 65 -24.45 25.47 2.62
N ARG A 66 -23.14 25.57 2.81
CA ARG A 66 -22.14 25.65 1.73
C ARG A 66 -21.08 24.58 1.92
N THR A 67 -20.88 23.77 0.89
CA THR A 67 -19.85 22.73 0.84
C THR A 67 -18.65 23.24 0.05
N ILE A 68 -17.46 23.10 0.62
CA ILE A 68 -16.17 23.39 0.00
C ILE A 68 -15.52 22.03 -0.30
N PRO A 69 -15.58 21.55 -1.55
CA PRO A 69 -15.33 20.14 -1.86
C PRO A 69 -13.84 19.74 -1.89
N SER A 70 -12.93 20.69 -2.08
CA SER A 70 -11.50 20.40 -2.19
C SER A 70 -10.68 21.48 -1.50
N VAL A 71 -10.13 21.13 -0.35
CA VAL A 71 -9.19 21.98 0.39
C VAL A 71 -7.80 21.39 0.21
N VAL A 72 -6.94 22.14 -0.47
CA VAL A 72 -5.56 21.71 -0.71
C VAL A 72 -4.74 21.92 0.56
N ALA A 73 -4.36 20.82 1.20
CA ALA A 73 -3.43 20.81 2.32
C ALA A 73 -2.03 20.40 1.85
N THR A 74 -1.02 21.14 2.30
CA THR A 74 0.38 20.74 2.17
C THR A 74 0.79 20.02 3.45
N LEU A 75 1.23 18.77 3.34
CA LEU A 75 1.73 17.99 4.46
C LEU A 75 3.21 18.28 4.70
N ASP A 76 3.65 18.34 5.96
CA ASP A 76 5.07 18.32 6.33
C ASP A 76 5.58 16.86 6.30
N PRO A 77 6.41 16.45 5.32
CA PRO A 77 6.95 15.09 5.30
C PRO A 77 7.85 14.79 6.50
N GLY A 78 8.48 15.82 7.09
CA GLY A 78 9.44 15.65 8.18
C GLY A 78 8.82 15.02 9.42
N ILE A 79 7.57 15.33 9.74
CA ILE A 79 6.92 14.74 10.91
C ILE A 79 6.73 13.23 10.75
N PHE A 80 6.24 12.78 9.59
CA PHE A 80 6.02 11.36 9.33
C PHE A 80 7.33 10.58 9.39
N LEU A 81 8.38 11.09 8.76
CA LEU A 81 9.70 10.45 8.67
C LEU A 81 10.37 10.21 10.05
N ARG A 82 9.97 10.94 11.09
CA ARG A 82 10.52 10.80 12.45
C ARG A 82 9.73 9.87 13.36
N LEU A 83 8.54 9.42 12.95
CA LEU A 83 7.69 8.58 13.79
C LEU A 83 8.18 7.14 13.82
N THR A 84 8.38 6.61 15.03
CA THR A 84 8.62 5.17 15.26
C THR A 84 7.32 4.42 15.52
N GLU A 85 6.35 5.10 16.14
CA GLU A 85 5.01 4.60 16.49
C GLU A 85 3.95 5.59 15.98
N ALA A 86 2.73 5.09 15.79
CA ALA A 86 1.59 5.92 15.47
C ALA A 86 1.36 6.99 16.55
N MET A 87 0.99 8.19 16.11
CA MET A 87 0.78 9.35 16.97
C MET A 87 -0.58 9.96 16.71
N ARG A 88 -1.33 10.22 17.80
CA ARG A 88 -2.60 10.94 17.71
C ARG A 88 -2.38 12.38 17.29
N ALA A 89 -3.25 12.87 16.43
CA ALA A 89 -3.28 14.23 15.95
C ALA A 89 -4.73 14.71 15.79
N SER A 90 -4.90 16.00 15.55
CA SER A 90 -6.19 16.58 15.22
C SER A 90 -6.03 17.68 14.18
N VAL A 91 -7.07 17.84 13.37
CA VAL A 91 -7.20 18.97 12.45
C VAL A 91 -8.37 19.82 12.93
N THR A 92 -8.14 21.12 13.04
CA THR A 92 -9.15 22.10 13.42
C THR A 92 -9.48 22.97 12.22
N CYS A 93 -10.76 23.10 11.90
CA CYS A 93 -11.28 24.13 11.02
C CYS A 93 -11.96 25.21 11.88
N THR A 94 -11.47 26.44 11.78
CA THR A 94 -12.02 27.60 12.48
C THR A 94 -12.54 28.61 11.47
N VAL A 95 -13.74 29.13 11.71
CA VAL A 95 -14.34 30.21 10.92
C VAL A 95 -14.39 31.48 11.76
N THR A 96 -13.84 32.56 11.24
CA THR A 96 -13.75 33.85 11.94
C THR A 96 -14.39 34.99 11.16
N ILE A 97 -14.82 36.03 11.88
CA ILE A 97 -15.18 37.36 11.35
C ILE A 97 -14.34 38.39 12.10
N LEU A 98 -13.56 39.20 11.38
CA LEU A 98 -12.67 40.21 12.00
C LEU A 98 -11.80 39.61 13.13
N GLY A 99 -11.34 38.37 12.95
CA GLY A 99 -10.53 37.63 13.93
C GLY A 99 -11.29 37.00 15.10
N GLN A 100 -12.61 37.19 15.22
CA GLN A 100 -13.45 36.54 16.23
C GLN A 100 -14.00 35.21 15.71
N GLU A 101 -13.82 34.13 16.46
CA GLU A 101 -14.33 32.80 16.11
C GLU A 101 -15.86 32.77 16.20
N ILE A 102 -16.52 32.31 15.12
CA ILE A 102 -17.98 32.15 15.04
C ILE A 102 -18.43 30.70 14.83
N GLY A 103 -17.48 29.81 14.51
CA GLY A 103 -17.71 28.38 14.30
C GLY A 103 -16.40 27.61 14.27
N ARG A 104 -16.44 26.36 14.73
CA ARG A 104 -15.28 25.49 14.85
C ARG A 104 -15.67 24.02 14.67
N ALA A 105 -14.81 23.27 14.00
CA ALA A 105 -14.84 21.81 13.95
C ALA A 105 -13.45 21.25 14.26
N VAL A 106 -13.40 20.12 14.96
CA VAL A 106 -12.16 19.38 15.23
C VAL A 106 -12.37 17.95 14.80
N ALA A 107 -11.50 17.45 13.93
CA ALA A 107 -11.49 16.08 13.46
C ALA A 107 -10.22 15.37 13.98
N PRO A 108 -10.35 14.27 14.74
CA PRO A 108 -9.20 13.48 15.16
C PRO A 108 -8.64 12.68 13.98
N CYS A 109 -7.33 12.45 14.00
CA CYS A 109 -6.63 11.56 13.07
C CYS A 109 -5.40 10.94 13.74
N GLU A 110 -4.77 9.97 13.09
CA GLU A 110 -3.52 9.36 13.51
C GLU A 110 -2.48 9.48 12.40
N LEU A 111 -1.29 9.95 12.78
CA LEU A 111 -0.11 9.96 11.93
C LEU A 111 0.62 8.64 12.17
N MET A 112 0.66 7.79 11.14
CA MET A 112 1.30 6.48 11.21
C MET A 112 2.80 6.59 10.99
N ALA A 113 3.56 5.57 11.44
CA ALA A 113 4.98 5.48 11.14
C ALA A 113 5.23 5.38 9.61
N PRO A 114 6.43 5.73 9.10
CA PRO A 114 6.71 5.79 7.66
C PRO A 114 6.38 4.49 6.91
N ALA A 115 6.78 3.36 7.48
CA ALA A 115 6.55 2.03 6.94
C ALA A 115 5.36 1.35 7.63
N GLU A 116 4.27 2.07 7.86
CA GLU A 116 3.04 1.54 8.44
C GLU A 116 1.86 1.79 7.49
N TRP A 117 1.35 0.71 6.91
CA TRP A 117 0.20 0.79 6.01
C TRP A 117 -1.08 1.02 6.82
N THR A 118 -1.97 1.84 6.27
CA THR A 118 -3.19 2.36 6.94
C THR A 118 -4.40 1.45 6.82
N GLY A 119 -4.25 0.30 6.15
CA GLY A 119 -5.32 -0.69 5.96
C GLY A 119 -6.28 -0.37 4.80
N MET A 120 -7.17 -1.31 4.51
CA MET A 120 -8.10 -1.24 3.37
C MET A 120 -9.14 -0.13 3.45
N ARG A 121 -9.44 0.39 4.65
CA ARG A 121 -10.47 1.42 4.85
C ARG A 121 -10.09 2.78 4.26
N HIS A 122 -8.80 3.03 4.05
CA HIS A 122 -8.27 4.37 3.75
C HIS A 122 -7.21 4.29 2.63
N SER A 123 -7.67 4.39 1.37
CA SER A 123 -6.85 4.33 0.14
C SER A 123 -6.05 3.02 0.00
N PRO A 124 -6.72 1.87 -0.19
CA PRO A 124 -6.07 0.56 -0.29
C PRO A 124 -4.98 0.47 -1.37
N GLU A 125 -5.12 1.24 -2.45
CA GLU A 125 -4.14 1.36 -3.53
C GLU A 125 -2.76 1.86 -3.06
N LEU A 126 -2.69 2.59 -1.94
CA LEU A 126 -1.41 3.06 -1.39
C LEU A 126 -0.54 1.93 -0.84
N LEU A 127 -1.07 0.72 -0.65
CA LEU A 127 -0.25 -0.45 -0.36
C LEU A 127 0.80 -0.70 -1.46
N ALA A 128 0.54 -0.29 -2.70
CA ALA A 128 1.51 -0.40 -3.79
C ALA A 128 2.77 0.44 -3.55
N ALA A 129 2.70 1.50 -2.73
CA ALA A 129 3.89 2.27 -2.35
C ALA A 129 4.88 1.42 -1.53
N PHE A 130 4.42 0.37 -0.84
CA PHE A 130 5.28 -0.51 -0.05
C PHE A 130 5.93 -1.63 -0.86
N VAL A 131 5.57 -1.76 -2.15
CA VAL A 131 6.34 -2.54 -3.11
C VAL A 131 7.53 -1.68 -3.54
N CYS A 132 8.71 -2.00 -3.02
CA CYS A 132 9.94 -1.21 -3.16
C CYS A 132 10.98 -1.90 -4.05
N PRO A 133 10.84 -1.86 -5.40
CA PRO A 133 11.72 -2.56 -6.34
C PRO A 133 13.15 -2.03 -6.36
N ASN A 134 13.36 -0.78 -5.95
CA ASN A 134 14.68 -0.12 -5.92
C ASN A 134 15.38 -0.26 -4.55
N ASP A 135 14.85 -1.06 -3.63
CA ASP A 135 15.55 -1.35 -2.38
C ASP A 135 16.82 -2.17 -2.70
N PRO A 136 18.01 -1.80 -2.17
CA PRO A 136 19.26 -2.51 -2.48
C PRO A 136 19.25 -4.02 -2.19
N ALA A 137 18.40 -4.48 -1.26
CA ALA A 137 18.25 -5.91 -1.00
C ALA A 137 17.59 -6.66 -2.17
N VAL A 138 16.75 -5.98 -2.97
CA VAL A 138 16.14 -6.55 -4.17
C VAL A 138 17.22 -6.89 -5.21
N ASP A 139 18.19 -6.02 -5.45
CA ASP A 139 19.29 -6.28 -6.38
C ASP A 139 20.12 -7.51 -5.97
N VAL A 140 20.33 -7.69 -4.66
CA VAL A 140 21.01 -8.87 -4.10
C VAL A 140 20.22 -10.16 -4.40
N ILE A 141 18.90 -10.14 -4.17
CA ILE A 141 18.02 -11.28 -4.44
C ILE A 141 17.98 -11.61 -5.94
N LEU A 142 17.84 -10.60 -6.79
CA LEU A 142 17.80 -10.76 -8.26
C LEU A 142 19.09 -11.38 -8.79
N ARG A 143 20.26 -10.94 -8.28
CA ARG A 143 21.53 -11.60 -8.61
C ARG A 143 21.51 -13.08 -8.23
N ASN A 144 21.02 -13.43 -7.04
CA ASN A 144 20.93 -14.82 -6.60
C ASN A 144 19.93 -15.65 -7.45
N ALA A 145 18.83 -15.04 -7.90
CA ALA A 145 17.87 -15.67 -8.81
C ALA A 145 18.51 -15.94 -10.19
N ALA A 146 19.26 -14.97 -10.74
CA ALA A 146 20.01 -15.16 -11.99
C ALA A 146 21.04 -16.31 -11.88
N GLU A 147 21.69 -16.44 -10.73
CA GLU A 147 22.63 -17.54 -10.45
C GLU A 147 21.95 -18.92 -10.40
N LYS A 148 20.70 -18.98 -9.91
CA LYS A 148 19.88 -20.21 -9.96
C LYS A 148 19.54 -20.61 -11.39
N LEU A 149 19.13 -19.65 -12.24
CA LEU A 149 18.90 -19.89 -13.66
C LEU A 149 20.18 -20.40 -14.35
N ARG A 150 21.32 -19.76 -14.09
CA ARG A 150 22.63 -20.15 -14.64
C ARG A 150 23.01 -21.58 -14.25
N THR A 151 22.82 -21.94 -12.98
CA THR A 151 23.10 -23.29 -12.47
C THR A 151 22.19 -24.34 -13.12
N ALA A 152 20.93 -23.98 -13.39
CA ALA A 152 19.98 -24.80 -14.13
C ALA A 152 20.22 -24.82 -15.65
N ARG A 153 21.30 -24.20 -16.14
CA ARG A 153 21.63 -24.05 -17.58
C ARG A 153 20.54 -23.35 -18.39
N ARG A 154 19.78 -22.45 -17.76
CA ARG A 154 18.83 -21.55 -18.39
C ARG A 154 19.47 -20.17 -18.60
N ASP A 155 18.83 -19.33 -19.41
CA ASP A 155 19.24 -17.94 -19.57
C ASP A 155 19.15 -17.20 -18.22
N PRO A 156 20.23 -16.57 -17.70
CA PRO A 156 20.18 -15.81 -16.45
C PRO A 156 19.59 -14.40 -16.59
N ALA A 157 19.29 -13.91 -17.80
CA ALA A 157 18.80 -12.54 -18.01
C ALA A 157 17.39 -12.32 -17.42
N LEU A 158 17.26 -11.39 -16.48
CA LEU A 158 15.99 -11.01 -15.85
C LEU A 158 15.36 -9.82 -16.58
N ALA A 159 15.04 -9.99 -17.86
CA ALA A 159 14.69 -8.91 -18.79
C ALA A 159 13.18 -8.75 -19.04
N GLY A 160 12.33 -9.05 -18.05
CA GLY A 160 10.88 -8.93 -18.13
C GLY A 160 10.23 -9.83 -19.18
N TYR A 161 9.10 -9.36 -19.72
CA TYR A 161 8.38 -10.05 -20.79
C TYR A 161 9.18 -10.05 -22.10
N GLY A 162 9.36 -11.22 -22.70
CA GLY A 162 10.18 -11.36 -23.90
C GLY A 162 10.07 -12.73 -24.57
N PRO A 163 11.07 -13.09 -25.40
CA PRO A 163 11.15 -14.39 -26.04
C PRO A 163 11.06 -15.53 -25.00
N GLY A 164 10.21 -16.52 -25.27
CA GLY A 164 9.89 -17.61 -24.32
C GLY A 164 8.53 -17.47 -23.63
N GLY A 165 7.88 -16.30 -23.72
CA GLY A 165 6.49 -16.10 -23.32
C GLY A 165 6.21 -16.51 -21.87
N ARG A 166 5.04 -17.12 -21.63
CA ARG A 166 4.57 -17.53 -20.29
C ARG A 166 5.56 -18.44 -19.55
N ALA A 167 6.21 -19.36 -20.27
CA ALA A 167 7.20 -20.27 -19.69
C ALA A 167 8.37 -19.50 -19.07
N ARG A 168 8.84 -18.44 -19.74
CA ARG A 168 9.94 -17.62 -19.23
C ARG A 168 9.59 -16.90 -17.93
N VAL A 169 8.37 -16.40 -17.80
CA VAL A 169 7.90 -15.75 -16.57
C VAL A 169 7.92 -16.75 -15.40
N LEU A 170 7.43 -17.96 -15.64
CA LEU A 170 7.42 -19.03 -14.63
C LEU A 170 8.84 -19.46 -14.22
N GLU A 171 9.76 -19.59 -15.17
CA GLU A 171 11.16 -19.92 -14.89
C GLU A 171 11.83 -18.87 -14.00
N CYS A 172 11.61 -17.59 -14.29
CA CYS A 172 12.15 -16.49 -13.51
C CYS A 172 11.52 -16.43 -12.10
N ALA A 173 10.21 -16.62 -11.99
CA ALA A 173 9.52 -16.69 -10.69
C ALA A 173 9.97 -17.90 -9.86
N GLU A 174 10.18 -19.05 -10.48
CA GLU A 174 10.75 -20.24 -9.83
C GLU A 174 12.17 -19.98 -9.31
N ALA A 175 13.02 -19.33 -10.11
CA ALA A 175 14.37 -18.98 -9.68
C ALA A 175 14.36 -17.96 -8.54
N LEU A 176 13.45 -16.99 -8.57
CA LEU A 176 13.21 -16.04 -7.48
C LEU A 176 12.75 -16.74 -6.20
N TRP A 177 11.82 -17.69 -6.32
CA TRP A 177 11.39 -18.53 -5.20
C TRP A 177 12.57 -19.22 -4.53
N GLY A 178 13.43 -19.84 -5.34
CA GLY A 178 14.65 -20.46 -4.83
C GLY A 178 15.60 -19.46 -4.17
N ALA A 179 15.74 -18.24 -4.70
CA ALA A 179 16.61 -17.20 -4.11
C ALA A 179 16.11 -16.76 -2.74
N LEU A 180 14.80 -16.51 -2.62
CA LEU A 180 14.17 -16.15 -1.37
C LEU A 180 14.11 -17.30 -0.37
N TRP A 181 14.05 -18.56 -0.83
CA TRP A 181 14.14 -19.72 0.05
C TRP A 181 15.48 -19.76 0.80
N ASP A 182 16.57 -19.50 0.06
CA ASP A 182 17.94 -19.46 0.61
C ASP A 182 18.15 -18.31 1.60
N GLU A 183 17.29 -17.28 1.57
CA GLU A 183 17.34 -16.21 2.56
C GLU A 183 16.98 -16.68 3.97
N GLN A 184 16.36 -17.85 4.16
CA GLN A 184 16.08 -18.42 5.49
C GLN A 184 15.23 -17.52 6.42
N ILE A 185 14.25 -16.82 5.86
CA ILE A 185 13.38 -15.89 6.61
C ILE A 185 12.43 -16.67 7.54
N ALA A 186 12.38 -16.30 8.81
CA ALA A 186 11.43 -16.82 9.79
C ALA A 186 10.08 -16.08 9.72
N TYR A 187 8.99 -16.81 9.99
CA TYR A 187 7.65 -16.22 10.00
C TYR A 187 7.37 -15.48 11.30
N ALA A 188 6.83 -14.27 11.20
CA ALA A 188 6.23 -13.54 12.31
C ALA A 188 4.72 -13.42 12.13
N LEU A 189 3.97 -13.65 13.20
CA LEU A 189 2.52 -13.49 13.17
C LEU A 189 2.16 -12.00 13.02
N PRO A 190 1.34 -11.61 12.03
CA PRO A 190 0.84 -10.24 11.94
C PRO A 190 -0.19 -9.95 13.05
N PRO A 191 -0.51 -8.68 13.31
CA PRO A 191 -1.68 -8.33 14.10
C PRO A 191 -2.97 -8.92 13.51
N ALA A 192 -3.97 -9.20 14.37
CA ALA A 192 -5.28 -9.63 13.89
C ALA A 192 -5.95 -8.54 13.03
N SER A 193 -6.62 -8.94 11.95
CA SER A 193 -7.33 -8.06 11.02
C SER A 193 -6.47 -6.95 10.40
N PHE A 194 -5.17 -7.22 10.16
CA PHE A 194 -4.24 -6.26 9.58
C PHE A 194 -4.67 -5.78 8.19
N GLU A 195 -5.43 -6.57 7.44
CA GLU A 195 -5.94 -6.17 6.13
C GLU A 195 -6.86 -4.95 6.26
N ARG A 196 -7.67 -4.89 7.32
CA ARG A 196 -8.61 -3.78 7.54
C ARG A 196 -7.96 -2.60 8.23
N GLU A 197 -7.19 -2.86 9.28
CA GLU A 197 -6.62 -1.86 10.18
C GLU A 197 -5.16 -1.53 9.88
N GLY A 198 -4.55 -2.17 8.88
CA GLY A 198 -3.15 -1.96 8.53
C GLY A 198 -2.18 -2.61 9.51
N GLN A 199 -0.89 -2.49 9.19
CA GLN A 199 0.21 -2.93 10.05
C GLN A 199 1.51 -2.23 9.65
N LYS A 200 2.49 -2.27 10.55
CA LYS A 200 3.88 -1.99 10.19
C LYS A 200 4.39 -3.04 9.22
N ILE A 201 5.07 -2.57 8.19
CA ILE A 201 5.64 -3.37 7.12
C ILE A 201 7.16 -3.27 7.22
N ARG A 202 7.81 -4.43 7.19
CA ARG A 202 9.26 -4.50 7.02
C ARG A 202 9.57 -4.37 5.54
N LEU A 203 10.30 -3.32 5.16
CA LEU A 203 10.79 -3.15 3.80
C LEU A 203 11.85 -4.21 3.44
N PRO A 204 12.15 -4.44 2.14
CA PRO A 204 13.02 -5.52 1.70
C PRO A 204 14.34 -5.65 2.47
N ALA A 205 15.09 -4.55 2.66
CA ALA A 205 16.33 -4.58 3.44
C ALA A 205 16.15 -5.06 4.88
N MET A 206 15.01 -4.74 5.52
CA MET A 206 14.72 -5.17 6.88
C MET A 206 14.31 -6.64 6.97
N VAL A 207 13.55 -7.15 5.99
CA VAL A 207 13.18 -8.57 5.92
C VAL A 207 14.42 -9.44 5.71
N VAL A 208 15.26 -9.06 4.74
CA VAL A 208 16.50 -9.78 4.42
C VAL A 208 17.53 -9.65 5.54
N GLY A 209 17.72 -8.46 6.09
CA GLY A 209 18.71 -8.21 7.15
C GLY A 209 18.35 -8.88 8.48
N ASN A 210 17.09 -8.79 8.91
CA ASN A 210 16.64 -9.35 10.19
C ASN A 210 16.17 -10.80 10.09
N LYS A 211 16.02 -11.33 8.87
CA LYS A 211 15.59 -12.71 8.62
C LYS A 211 14.24 -13.05 9.25
N VAL A 212 13.32 -12.08 9.27
CA VAL A 212 11.97 -12.24 9.81
C VAL A 212 10.95 -11.41 9.01
N GLY A 213 9.77 -11.98 8.76
CA GLY A 213 8.70 -11.29 8.04
C GLY A 213 7.31 -11.89 8.28
N THR A 214 6.27 -11.08 8.11
CA THR A 214 4.85 -11.50 8.08
C THR A 214 4.43 -11.97 6.68
N CYS A 215 3.19 -12.45 6.54
CA CYS A 215 2.61 -12.77 5.22
C CYS A 215 2.64 -11.57 4.27
N LEU A 216 2.36 -10.37 4.77
CA LEU A 216 2.38 -9.14 3.98
C LEU A 216 3.82 -8.73 3.63
N ASP A 217 4.75 -8.79 4.58
CA ASP A 217 6.17 -8.47 4.32
C ASP A 217 6.74 -9.33 3.18
N LEU A 218 6.50 -10.65 3.24
CA LEU A 218 6.95 -11.61 2.23
C LEU A 218 6.26 -11.41 0.88
N THR A 219 4.97 -11.10 0.88
CA THR A 219 4.20 -10.79 -0.33
C THR A 219 4.77 -9.56 -1.04
N LEU A 220 5.01 -8.48 -0.29
CA LEU A 220 5.52 -7.22 -0.83
C LEU A 220 6.98 -7.35 -1.30
N LEU A 221 7.81 -8.10 -0.59
CA LEU A 221 9.18 -8.43 -1.01
C LEU A 221 9.19 -9.18 -2.34
N TYR A 222 8.37 -10.22 -2.46
CA TYR A 222 8.27 -11.01 -3.69
C TYR A 222 7.76 -10.15 -4.86
N ALA A 223 6.72 -9.34 -4.62
CA ALA A 223 6.20 -8.40 -5.60
C ALA A 223 7.27 -7.39 -6.05
N ALA A 224 8.07 -6.85 -5.12
CA ALA A 224 9.14 -5.90 -5.44
C ALA A 224 10.20 -6.52 -6.36
N CYS A 225 10.56 -7.78 -6.11
CA CYS A 225 11.48 -8.52 -6.96
C CYS A 225 10.88 -8.75 -8.35
N LEU A 226 9.62 -9.18 -8.45
CA LEU A 226 8.94 -9.37 -9.73
C LEU A 226 8.85 -8.07 -10.55
N GLU A 227 8.51 -6.96 -9.89
CA GLU A 227 8.46 -5.63 -10.51
C GLU A 227 9.84 -5.23 -11.05
N GLN A 228 10.90 -5.42 -10.25
CA GLN A 228 12.28 -5.10 -10.66
C GLN A 228 12.78 -6.01 -11.80
N MET A 229 12.29 -7.25 -11.87
CA MET A 229 12.55 -8.16 -13.00
C MET A 229 11.79 -7.77 -14.27
N GLY A 230 10.93 -6.75 -14.24
CA GLY A 230 10.14 -6.29 -15.38
C GLY A 230 8.84 -7.08 -15.60
N PHE A 231 8.37 -7.82 -14.59
CA PHE A 231 7.05 -8.46 -14.62
C PHE A 231 6.00 -7.61 -13.91
N HIS A 232 4.72 -7.91 -14.13
CA HIS A 232 3.61 -7.22 -13.48
C HIS A 232 3.07 -8.05 -12.32
N PRO A 233 3.42 -7.70 -11.07
CA PRO A 233 2.91 -8.40 -9.89
C PRO A 233 1.52 -7.88 -9.48
N LEU A 234 0.80 -8.75 -8.77
CA LEU A 234 -0.36 -8.38 -7.96
C LEU A 234 -0.08 -8.65 -6.49
N VAL A 235 -0.64 -7.82 -5.63
CA VAL A 235 -0.73 -8.10 -4.20
C VAL A 235 -2.17 -8.50 -3.92
N VAL A 236 -2.38 -9.71 -3.40
CA VAL A 236 -3.71 -10.23 -3.08
C VAL A 236 -3.86 -10.30 -1.57
N LEU A 237 -4.89 -9.65 -1.05
CA LEU A 237 -5.27 -9.69 0.36
C LEU A 237 -6.50 -10.58 0.53
N LEU A 238 -6.42 -11.43 1.55
CA LEU A 238 -7.49 -12.28 2.04
C LEU A 238 -7.71 -11.94 3.51
N GLU A 239 -8.80 -12.43 4.09
CA GLU A 239 -9.05 -12.31 5.53
C GLU A 239 -7.88 -12.90 6.33
N GLY A 240 -7.13 -12.04 7.03
CA GLY A 240 -5.98 -12.42 7.84
C GLY A 240 -4.77 -12.92 7.06
N HIS A 241 -4.70 -12.76 5.73
CA HIS A 241 -3.62 -13.32 4.92
C HIS A 241 -3.30 -12.49 3.67
N ALA A 242 -2.10 -12.69 3.12
CA ALA A 242 -1.65 -12.03 1.89
C ALA A 242 -0.80 -13.00 1.06
N LEU A 243 -0.93 -12.87 -0.27
CA LEU A 243 -0.15 -13.64 -1.23
C LEU A 243 0.14 -12.78 -2.48
N VAL A 244 1.08 -13.23 -3.30
CA VAL A 244 1.49 -12.51 -4.51
C VAL A 244 0.92 -13.16 -5.76
N GLY A 245 0.57 -12.36 -6.75
CA GLY A 245 0.25 -12.79 -8.11
C GLY A 245 1.30 -12.31 -9.11
N VAL A 246 1.41 -12.99 -10.24
CA VAL A 246 2.20 -12.54 -11.40
C VAL A 246 1.46 -12.80 -12.69
N TRP A 247 1.31 -11.76 -13.51
CA TRP A 247 0.79 -11.90 -14.86
C TRP A 247 1.82 -12.61 -15.74
N LEU A 248 1.39 -13.64 -16.48
CA LEU A 248 2.24 -14.40 -17.39
C LEU A 248 2.40 -13.73 -18.76
N GLU A 249 1.70 -12.61 -18.96
CA GLU A 249 1.73 -11.74 -20.14
C GLU A 249 1.78 -10.28 -19.68
N PRO A 250 2.23 -9.33 -20.53
CA PRO A 250 2.31 -7.91 -20.19
C PRO A 250 0.92 -7.25 -20.18
N THR A 251 0.09 -7.64 -19.22
CA THR A 251 -1.27 -7.14 -18.99
C THR A 251 -1.42 -6.66 -17.55
N ASP A 252 -2.56 -6.07 -17.24
CA ASP A 252 -2.93 -5.65 -15.89
C ASP A 252 -4.44 -5.80 -15.64
N ILE A 253 -4.87 -5.45 -14.43
CA ILE A 253 -6.26 -5.10 -14.14
C ILE A 253 -6.53 -3.66 -14.61
N VAL A 254 -7.68 -3.42 -15.26
CA VAL A 254 -8.09 -2.09 -15.74
C VAL A 254 -8.20 -1.08 -14.58
N THR A 255 -8.64 -1.55 -13.41
CA THR A 255 -8.66 -0.81 -12.15
C THR A 255 -7.44 -1.15 -11.30
N THR A 256 -7.00 -0.22 -10.44
CA THR A 256 -5.87 -0.47 -9.53
C THR A 256 -6.19 -1.57 -8.52
N THR A 257 -7.44 -1.64 -8.06
CA THR A 257 -7.93 -2.66 -7.13
C THR A 257 -9.15 -3.38 -7.70
N VAL A 258 -9.34 -4.63 -7.31
CA VAL A 258 -10.56 -5.42 -7.56
C VAL A 258 -10.91 -6.21 -6.30
N ASP A 259 -12.18 -6.22 -5.91
CA ASP A 259 -12.74 -6.94 -4.77
C ASP A 259 -13.52 -8.22 -5.20
N GLU A 260 -13.63 -8.47 -6.51
CA GLU A 260 -14.26 -9.66 -7.06
C GLU A 260 -13.23 -10.77 -7.39
N PRO A 261 -13.20 -11.90 -6.66
CA PRO A 261 -12.26 -12.98 -6.91
C PRO A 261 -12.51 -13.70 -8.25
N GLN A 262 -13.70 -13.57 -8.85
CA GLN A 262 -14.05 -14.18 -10.13
C GLN A 262 -13.14 -13.73 -11.27
N LEU A 263 -12.65 -12.48 -11.24
CA LEU A 263 -11.68 -12.01 -12.22
C LEU A 263 -10.40 -12.84 -12.16
N LEU A 264 -9.82 -12.98 -10.97
CA LEU A 264 -8.58 -13.75 -10.76
C LEU A 264 -8.78 -15.22 -11.13
N ARG A 265 -9.88 -15.84 -10.71
CA ARG A 265 -10.22 -17.24 -11.06
C ARG A 265 -10.21 -17.47 -12.57
N LYS A 266 -10.81 -16.56 -13.35
CA LYS A 266 -10.83 -16.66 -14.82
C LYS A 266 -9.43 -16.58 -15.41
N ARG A 267 -8.60 -15.64 -14.92
CA ARG A 267 -7.22 -15.45 -15.41
C ARG A 267 -6.31 -16.62 -15.05
N ILE A 268 -6.49 -17.22 -13.88
CA ILE A 268 -5.81 -18.46 -13.49
C ILE A 268 -6.23 -19.61 -14.43
N ALA A 269 -7.54 -19.76 -14.69
CA ALA A 269 -8.06 -20.83 -15.56
C ALA A 269 -7.61 -20.69 -17.04
N LEU A 270 -7.39 -19.45 -17.50
CA LEU A 270 -6.84 -19.15 -18.84
C LEU A 270 -5.30 -19.24 -18.91
N ASP A 271 -4.66 -19.59 -17.79
CA ASP A 271 -3.21 -19.65 -17.66
C ASP A 271 -2.52 -18.30 -17.94
N GLU A 272 -3.17 -17.20 -17.57
CA GLU A 272 -2.69 -15.83 -17.73
C GLU A 272 -2.12 -15.26 -16.42
N LEU A 273 -2.48 -15.88 -15.29
CA LEU A 273 -2.12 -15.44 -13.94
C LEU A 273 -1.67 -16.64 -13.10
N ARG A 274 -0.60 -16.45 -12.31
CA ARG A 274 -0.24 -17.33 -11.20
C ARG A 274 -0.31 -16.61 -9.88
N LEU A 275 -0.93 -17.24 -8.90
CA LEU A 275 -0.90 -16.84 -7.50
C LEU A 275 0.09 -17.73 -6.76
N ILE A 276 0.88 -17.17 -5.85
CA ILE A 276 1.98 -17.82 -5.16
C ILE A 276 1.81 -17.58 -3.66
N GLU A 277 1.70 -18.66 -2.87
CA GLU A 277 1.64 -18.62 -1.41
C GLU A 277 3.03 -18.33 -0.81
N THR A 278 3.33 -17.05 -0.55
CA THR A 278 4.67 -16.62 -0.12
C THR A 278 5.03 -17.03 1.30
N THR A 279 4.06 -17.32 2.17
CA THR A 279 4.39 -17.74 3.55
C THR A 279 5.06 -19.10 3.62
N MET A 280 4.90 -19.92 2.59
CA MET A 280 5.61 -21.19 2.50
C MET A 280 7.14 -21.00 2.39
N LEU A 281 7.63 -19.80 2.01
CA LEU A 281 9.05 -19.46 2.08
C LEU A 281 9.60 -19.48 3.51
N ALA A 282 8.74 -19.37 4.52
CA ALA A 282 9.13 -19.35 5.94
C ALA A 282 8.89 -20.70 6.66
N VAL A 283 8.38 -21.72 5.95
CA VAL A 283 8.22 -23.06 6.50
C VAL A 283 9.59 -23.72 6.65
N ARG A 284 9.93 -24.09 7.88
CA ARG A 284 11.16 -24.83 8.18
C ARG A 284 10.77 -26.11 8.89
N SER A 285 11.13 -27.25 8.32
CA SER A 285 11.12 -28.54 8.99
C SER A 285 12.41 -29.26 8.64
N THR A 286 13.09 -29.81 9.65
CA THR A 286 14.30 -30.63 9.47
C THR A 286 14.03 -31.93 8.72
N ASP A 287 12.76 -32.33 8.64
CA ASP A 287 12.35 -33.66 8.17
C ASP A 287 11.64 -33.61 6.82
N HIS A 288 11.41 -32.42 6.25
CA HIS A 288 10.70 -32.24 4.99
C HIS A 288 11.60 -31.62 3.93
N ALA A 289 11.41 -32.05 2.68
CA ALA A 289 12.04 -31.43 1.53
C ALA A 289 11.66 -29.94 1.44
N PRO A 290 12.51 -29.09 0.83
CA PRO A 290 12.16 -27.70 0.54
C PRO A 290 10.83 -27.59 -0.20
N VAL A 291 10.00 -26.62 0.17
CA VAL A 291 8.76 -26.33 -0.56
C VAL A 291 9.12 -25.83 -1.95
N THR A 292 8.54 -26.47 -2.96
CA THR A 292 8.74 -26.14 -4.35
C THR A 292 7.89 -24.93 -4.78
N PHE A 293 8.34 -24.24 -5.83
CA PHE A 293 7.55 -23.17 -6.45
C PHE A 293 6.17 -23.68 -6.92
N LEU A 294 6.11 -24.90 -7.46
CA LEU A 294 4.86 -25.50 -7.90
C LEU A 294 3.87 -25.66 -6.73
N GLU A 295 4.29 -26.20 -5.59
CA GLU A 295 3.44 -26.33 -4.40
C GLU A 295 2.92 -24.97 -3.93
N ALA A 296 3.79 -23.95 -3.89
CA ALA A 296 3.40 -22.58 -3.55
C ALA A 296 2.37 -22.00 -4.53
N THR A 297 2.49 -22.29 -5.82
CA THR A 297 1.51 -21.83 -6.83
C THR A 297 0.18 -22.57 -6.75
N VAL A 298 0.20 -23.88 -6.47
CA VAL A 298 -1.02 -24.68 -6.28
C VAL A 298 -1.79 -24.19 -5.05
N GLN A 299 -1.06 -23.92 -3.96
CA GLN A 299 -1.66 -23.37 -2.75
C GLN A 299 -2.22 -21.96 -3.00
N GLY A 300 -1.43 -21.07 -3.61
CA GLY A 300 -1.87 -19.70 -3.91
C GLY A 300 -3.12 -19.65 -4.81
N GLY A 301 -3.18 -20.50 -5.85
CA GLY A 301 -4.37 -20.63 -6.70
C GLY A 301 -5.59 -21.18 -5.96
N SER A 302 -5.38 -22.04 -4.96
CA SER A 302 -6.47 -22.61 -4.15
C SER A 302 -7.09 -21.58 -3.20
N SER A 303 -6.31 -20.59 -2.74
CA SER A 303 -6.76 -19.54 -1.81
C SER A 303 -7.84 -18.61 -2.37
N VAL A 304 -8.06 -18.61 -3.68
CA VAL A 304 -9.14 -17.82 -4.31
C VAL A 304 -10.28 -18.67 -4.84
N ARG A 305 -10.33 -19.99 -4.57
CA ARG A 305 -11.45 -20.85 -5.00
C ARG A 305 -12.77 -20.46 -4.31
N VAL A 306 -13.88 -21.01 -4.80
CA VAL A 306 -15.22 -20.72 -4.23
C VAL A 306 -15.36 -21.25 -2.80
N ASP A 307 -14.70 -22.37 -2.53
CA ASP A 307 -14.64 -23.09 -1.26
C ASP A 307 -13.41 -22.72 -0.42
N ALA A 308 -12.70 -21.65 -0.77
CA ALA A 308 -11.54 -21.19 -0.01
C ALA A 308 -11.96 -20.78 1.42
N PRO A 309 -11.17 -21.15 2.45
CA PRO A 309 -11.56 -20.91 3.83
C PRO A 309 -11.43 -19.44 4.25
N GLN A 310 -10.47 -18.69 3.67
CA GLN A 310 -10.35 -17.25 3.88
C GLN A 310 -11.20 -16.47 2.88
N GLY A 311 -11.86 -15.40 3.36
CA GLY A 311 -12.55 -14.45 2.48
C GLY A 311 -11.56 -13.71 1.58
N PHE A 312 -11.93 -13.50 0.32
CA PHE A 312 -11.19 -12.59 -0.56
C PHE A 312 -11.53 -11.14 -0.20
N GLU A 313 -10.51 -10.30 -0.01
CA GLU A 313 -10.70 -8.89 0.34
C GLU A 313 -10.39 -7.98 -0.86
N VAL A 314 -9.20 -8.09 -1.44
CA VAL A 314 -8.83 -7.30 -2.64
C VAL A 314 -7.65 -7.92 -3.39
N ALA A 315 -7.56 -7.66 -4.69
CA ALA A 315 -6.32 -7.75 -5.44
C ALA A 315 -5.91 -6.36 -5.94
N LEU A 316 -4.67 -5.99 -5.70
CA LEU A 316 -4.03 -4.74 -6.07
C LEU A 316 -3.03 -5.01 -7.20
N ASP A 317 -3.28 -4.41 -8.36
CA ASP A 317 -2.38 -4.51 -9.50
C ASP A 317 -1.30 -3.41 -9.43
N ILE A 318 -0.04 -3.84 -9.32
CA ILE A 318 1.09 -2.93 -9.09
C ILE A 318 1.42 -2.14 -10.35
N HIS A 319 1.36 -2.76 -11.53
CA HIS A 319 1.61 -2.05 -12.79
C HIS A 319 0.57 -0.95 -13.02
N ARG A 320 -0.71 -1.26 -12.76
CA ARG A 320 -1.79 -0.27 -12.82
C ARG A 320 -1.63 0.83 -11.78
N ALA A 321 -1.18 0.51 -10.56
CA ALA A 321 -0.84 1.49 -9.53
C ALA A 321 0.28 2.45 -9.98
N ARG A 322 1.35 1.94 -10.62
CA ARG A 322 2.41 2.78 -11.19
C ARG A 322 1.92 3.71 -12.29
N THR A 323 1.04 3.22 -13.17
CA THR A 323 0.41 4.04 -14.22
C THR A 323 -0.43 5.18 -13.65
N ARG A 324 -0.96 5.02 -12.43
CA ARG A 324 -1.65 6.08 -11.67
C ARG A 324 -0.72 6.88 -10.75
N CYS A 325 0.58 6.84 -11.01
CA CYS A 325 1.62 7.59 -10.28
C CYS A 325 1.77 7.22 -8.80
N ILE A 326 1.33 6.03 -8.36
CA ILE A 326 1.66 5.53 -7.02
C ILE A 326 3.10 5.02 -7.04
N ARG A 327 4.01 5.82 -6.50
CA ARG A 327 5.45 5.57 -6.46
C ARG A 327 5.84 4.74 -5.24
N PRO A 328 6.85 3.86 -5.37
CA PRO A 328 7.48 3.19 -4.23
C PRO A 328 7.93 4.17 -3.15
N LEU A 329 7.82 3.80 -1.88
CA LEU A 329 8.27 4.59 -0.75
C LEU A 329 9.76 4.94 -0.88
N SER A 330 10.07 6.22 -0.77
CA SER A 330 11.44 6.71 -0.74
C SER A 330 11.88 6.92 0.72
N LEU A 331 12.06 5.82 1.45
CA LEU A 331 12.66 5.88 2.79
C LEU A 331 14.18 5.72 2.64
N ALA A 332 14.95 6.65 3.22
CA ALA A 332 16.38 6.43 3.39
C ALA A 332 16.55 5.22 4.31
N GLY A 333 16.95 4.07 3.76
CA GLY A 333 17.36 2.93 4.56
C GLY A 333 18.55 3.31 5.44
N PRO A 334 18.81 2.61 6.55
CA PRO A 334 20.08 2.74 7.23
C PRO A 334 21.19 2.53 6.21
N SER A 335 22.17 3.45 6.14
CA SER A 335 23.34 3.25 5.29
C SER A 335 23.99 1.94 5.75
N VAL A 336 24.05 0.95 4.86
CA VAL A 336 24.83 -0.24 5.10
C VAL A 336 26.29 0.23 5.16
N ALA A 337 26.85 0.28 6.36
CA ALA A 337 28.26 0.53 6.61
C ALA A 337 29.05 -0.77 6.41
#